data_AF-A0A1Y5RLE7-F1
#
_entry.id   AF-A0A1Y5RLE7-F1
#
_cell.length_a   1.000
_cell.length_b   1.000
_cell.length_c   1.000
_cell.angle_alpha   90.00
_cell.angle_beta   90.00
_cell.angle_gamma   90.00
#
_symmetry.space_group_name_H-M   'P 1'
#
loop_
_entity.id
_entity.type
_entity.pdbx_description
1 polymer ?
#
loop_
_entity_poly.entity_id
_entity_poly.type
_entity_poly.pdbx_seq_one_letter_code
_entity_poly.pdbx_strand_id
1 'polypeptide(L)'
;MAHRFPVAAVWIGAVSVARSTQAVTFDALLSRILPIEVALFRIDARFPQPAALADDTVVVAGVGIGDVLAEELGVSVPYGSIVLIRHETAFQNLSFELGAAVAEILSAVMERAFTPTPAEAEIFAALAQNCLDAVGDMAEWEGRLSVRTFRDGLMQTLMQSGACASAAHALMQGLTSGPRHRGDNVILYAAPS
;
A
#
# COMPACT_ATOMS: atom_id res chain seq x y z
N MET A 1 -2.76 16.99 2.68
CA MET A 1 -1.67 17.78 2.06
C MET A 1 -0.85 16.77 1.29
N ALA A 2 -0.96 16.73 -0.05
CA ALA A 2 -0.26 15.71 -0.84
C ALA A 2 1.25 15.93 -0.73
N HIS A 3 1.95 15.01 -0.06
CA HIS A 3 3.40 15.09 0.07
C HIS A 3 4.01 14.85 -1.32
N ARG A 4 4.54 15.92 -1.93
CA ARG A 4 5.29 15.82 -3.19
C ARG A 4 6.48 14.89 -3.01
N PHE A 5 6.60 13.93 -3.92
CA PHE A 5 7.77 13.05 -4.01
C PHE A 5 9.07 13.88 -4.17
N PRO A 6 10.12 13.61 -3.38
CA PRO A 6 11.38 14.34 -3.48
C PRO A 6 12.20 13.83 -4.68
N VAL A 7 11.85 14.22 -5.90
CA VAL A 7 12.53 13.76 -7.13
C VAL A 7 14.05 13.94 -7.09
N ALA A 8 14.53 15.02 -6.45
CA ALA A 8 15.95 15.27 -6.24
C ALA A 8 16.66 14.12 -5.52
N ALA A 9 15.98 13.35 -4.65
CA ALA A 9 16.54 12.19 -3.98
C ALA A 9 16.93 11.07 -4.97
N VAL A 10 16.20 10.92 -6.08
CA VAL A 10 16.56 9.96 -7.13
C VAL A 10 17.85 10.41 -7.82
N TRP A 11 17.90 11.66 -8.28
CA TRP A 11 19.05 12.20 -9.03
C TRP A 11 20.36 12.24 -8.26
N ILE A 12 20.32 12.42 -6.94
CA ILE A 12 21.54 12.37 -6.12
C ILE A 12 21.91 10.95 -5.66
N GLY A 13 21.18 9.93 -6.12
CA GLY A 13 21.44 8.52 -5.78
C GLY A 13 20.99 8.11 -4.38
N ALA A 14 20.06 8.83 -3.75
CA ALA A 14 19.51 8.47 -2.44
C ALA A 14 18.39 7.41 -2.53
N VAL A 15 17.89 7.12 -3.73
CA VAL A 15 16.93 6.05 -4.02
C VAL A 15 17.63 4.89 -4.72
N SER A 16 17.29 3.65 -4.35
CA SER A 16 17.85 2.43 -4.94
C SER A 16 16.83 1.30 -4.90
N VAL A 17 17.02 0.25 -5.73
CA VAL A 17 16.19 -0.96 -5.66
C VAL A 17 16.36 -1.63 -4.29
N ALA A 18 15.25 -1.99 -3.65
CA ALA A 18 15.29 -2.70 -2.38
C ALA A 18 15.67 -4.18 -2.63
N ARG A 19 16.91 -4.57 -2.32
CA ARG A 19 17.44 -5.93 -2.58
C ARG A 19 17.86 -6.70 -1.33
N SER A 20 17.65 -6.15 -0.14
CA SER A 20 17.98 -6.86 1.10
C SER A 20 17.06 -8.08 1.28
N THR A 21 17.51 -9.11 1.98
CA THR A 21 16.69 -10.31 2.26
C THR A 21 15.36 -9.96 2.93
N GLN A 22 15.37 -8.92 3.77
CA GLN A 22 14.18 -8.42 4.44
C GLN A 22 13.23 -7.73 3.46
N ALA A 23 13.74 -6.92 2.51
CA ALA A 23 12.94 -6.33 1.45
C ALA A 23 12.32 -7.38 0.51
N VAL A 24 13.08 -8.43 0.14
CA VAL A 24 12.55 -9.55 -0.66
C VAL A 24 11.45 -10.30 0.08
N THR A 25 11.63 -10.52 1.39
CA THR A 25 10.59 -11.12 2.24
C THR A 25 9.36 -10.23 2.30
N PHE A 26 9.55 -8.91 2.48
CA PHE A 26 8.47 -7.94 2.52
C PHE A 26 7.64 -7.96 1.23
N ASP A 27 8.30 -7.91 0.07
CA ASP A 27 7.67 -7.95 -1.25
C ASP A 27 6.88 -9.25 -1.49
N ALA A 28 7.48 -10.40 -1.12
CA ALA A 28 6.81 -11.70 -1.21
C ALA A 28 5.58 -11.81 -0.30
N LEU A 29 5.58 -11.17 0.87
CA LEU A 29 4.41 -11.15 1.75
C LEU A 29 3.36 -10.17 1.23
N LEU A 30 3.76 -9.00 0.75
CA LEU A 30 2.85 -7.99 0.22
C LEU A 30 2.07 -8.49 -0.99
N SER A 31 2.76 -9.14 -1.93
CA SER A 31 2.14 -9.75 -3.12
C SER A 31 1.14 -10.88 -2.82
N ARG A 32 1.22 -11.49 -1.62
CA ARG A 32 0.23 -12.46 -1.15
C ARG A 32 -1.00 -11.82 -0.50
N ILE A 33 -0.86 -10.59 -0.01
CA ILE A 33 -1.94 -9.83 0.61
C ILE A 33 -2.76 -9.09 -0.47
N LEU A 34 -2.07 -8.49 -1.44
CA LEU A 34 -2.70 -7.69 -2.49
C LEU A 34 -2.37 -8.24 -3.88
N PRO A 35 -3.37 -8.46 -4.75
CA PRO A 35 -3.17 -8.92 -6.12
C PRO A 35 -2.81 -7.75 -7.05
N ILE A 36 -1.86 -6.90 -6.65
CA ILE A 36 -1.36 -5.79 -7.47
C ILE A 36 0.15 -5.88 -7.59
N GLU A 37 0.67 -5.39 -8.71
CA GLU A 37 2.11 -5.31 -8.93
C GLU A 37 2.69 -4.11 -8.17
N VAL A 38 3.71 -4.35 -7.36
CA VAL A 38 4.38 -3.32 -6.54
C VAL A 38 5.85 -3.24 -6.94
N ALA A 39 6.31 -2.05 -7.31
CA ALA A 39 7.71 -1.78 -7.54
C ALA A 39 8.36 -1.24 -6.26
N LEU A 40 9.14 -2.09 -5.58
CA LEU A 40 9.72 -1.78 -4.26
C LEU A 40 11.11 -1.14 -4.35
N PHE A 41 11.22 0.05 -3.77
CA PHE A 41 12.45 0.83 -3.69
C PHE A 41 12.79 1.18 -2.24
N ARG A 42 14.06 1.55 -2.06
CA ARG A 42 14.59 2.07 -0.81
C ARG A 42 15.01 3.52 -0.97
N ILE A 43 14.78 4.32 0.06
CA ILE A 43 15.31 5.68 0.20
C ILE A 43 16.16 5.85 1.47
N ASP A 44 17.22 6.63 1.35
CA ASP A 44 18.07 7.04 2.47
C ASP A 44 17.26 7.74 3.58
N ALA A 45 17.56 7.44 4.84
CA ALA A 45 16.89 7.98 6.03
C ALA A 45 16.96 9.51 6.17
N ARG A 46 17.84 10.18 5.43
CA ARG A 46 17.94 11.65 5.38
C ARG A 46 16.80 12.32 4.61
N PHE A 47 16.04 11.55 3.82
CA PHE A 47 14.92 12.04 3.03
C PHE A 47 13.59 11.60 3.64
N PRO A 48 12.50 12.35 3.45
CA PRO A 48 11.19 11.88 3.85
C PRO A 48 10.80 10.65 3.02
N GLN A 49 10.27 9.62 3.69
CA GLN A 49 9.62 8.49 3.03
C GLN A 49 8.32 8.99 2.37
N PRO A 50 8.16 8.86 1.05
CA PRO A 50 6.90 9.18 0.39
C PRO A 50 5.86 8.09 0.70
N ALA A 51 4.58 8.46 0.60
CA ALA A 51 3.50 7.47 0.50
C ALA A 51 3.64 6.67 -0.80
N ALA A 52 2.94 5.54 -0.91
CA ALA A 52 2.80 4.79 -2.15
C ALA A 52 2.25 5.69 -3.29
N LEU A 53 2.79 5.52 -4.49
CA LEU A 53 2.43 6.32 -5.67
C LEU A 53 2.10 5.38 -6.83
N ALA A 54 1.13 5.74 -7.67
CA ALA A 54 1.00 5.06 -8.96
C ALA A 54 2.20 5.40 -9.85
N ASP A 55 2.63 4.48 -10.71
CA ASP A 55 3.78 4.66 -11.61
C ASP A 55 3.64 5.91 -12.52
N ASP A 56 2.43 6.21 -12.97
CA ASP A 56 2.10 7.38 -13.79
C ASP A 56 1.99 8.70 -13.00
N THR A 57 2.25 8.69 -11.69
CA THR A 57 2.17 9.90 -10.87
C THR A 57 3.21 10.92 -11.35
N VAL A 58 2.75 12.05 -11.88
CA VAL A 58 3.62 13.08 -12.47
C VAL A 58 4.45 13.76 -11.39
N VAL A 59 5.78 13.62 -11.48
CA VAL A 59 6.74 14.21 -10.53
C VAL A 59 7.54 15.37 -11.12
N VAL A 60 7.73 15.40 -12.44
CA VAL A 60 8.43 16.49 -13.16
C VAL A 60 7.82 16.64 -14.54
N ALA A 61 7.40 17.84 -14.94
CA ALA A 61 7.10 18.23 -16.32
C ALA A 61 6.46 17.15 -17.24
N GLY A 62 5.38 16.51 -16.79
CA GLY A 62 4.67 15.48 -17.59
C GLY A 62 5.30 14.09 -17.58
N VAL A 63 6.36 13.88 -16.80
CA VAL A 63 7.06 12.60 -16.59
C VAL A 63 6.57 11.95 -15.30
N GLY A 64 6.16 10.68 -15.41
CA GLY A 64 5.71 9.86 -14.29
C GLY A 64 6.88 9.41 -13.40
N ILE A 65 6.59 9.06 -12.16
CA ILE A 65 7.60 8.53 -11.24
C ILE A 65 8.20 7.21 -11.73
N GLY A 66 7.40 6.36 -12.39
CA GLY A 66 7.86 5.11 -12.99
C GLY A 66 8.95 5.35 -14.03
N ASP A 67 8.75 6.33 -14.92
CA ASP A 67 9.73 6.71 -15.94
C ASP A 67 11.02 7.23 -15.32
N VAL A 68 10.91 8.15 -14.34
CA VAL A 68 12.09 8.68 -13.63
C VAL A 68 12.89 7.57 -12.96
N LEU A 69 12.23 6.64 -12.29
CA LEU A 69 12.92 5.52 -11.63
C LEU A 69 13.53 4.55 -12.64
N ALA A 70 12.83 4.27 -13.73
CA ALA A 70 13.32 3.38 -14.78
C ALA A 70 14.59 3.94 -15.45
N GLU A 71 14.57 5.22 -15.80
CA GLU A 71 15.68 5.92 -16.43
C GLU A 71 16.89 6.06 -15.49
N GLU A 72 16.67 6.60 -14.29
CA GLU A 72 17.77 6.96 -13.38
C GLU A 72 18.41 5.74 -12.69
N LEU A 73 17.63 4.67 -12.46
CA LEU A 73 18.13 3.47 -11.78
C LEU A 73 18.47 2.34 -12.76
N GLY A 74 18.15 2.47 -14.04
CA GLY A 74 18.36 1.43 -15.06
C GLY A 74 17.54 0.17 -14.78
N VAL A 75 16.29 0.32 -14.36
CA VAL A 75 15.39 -0.78 -13.98
C VAL A 75 14.10 -0.73 -14.78
N SER A 76 13.35 -1.84 -14.77
CA SER A 76 11.98 -1.83 -15.27
C SER A 76 11.02 -1.51 -14.13
N VAL A 77 10.17 -0.50 -14.32
CA VAL A 77 8.98 -0.26 -13.50
C VAL A 77 7.77 -0.68 -14.34
N PRO A 78 7.02 -1.72 -13.93
CA PRO A 78 5.86 -2.20 -14.68
C PRO A 78 4.77 -1.13 -14.79
N TYR A 79 4.16 -1.03 -15.98
CA TYR A 79 3.07 -0.09 -16.21
C TYR A 79 1.83 -0.43 -15.36
N GLY A 80 1.25 0.56 -14.71
CA GLY A 80 0.09 0.39 -13.84
C GLY A 80 0.43 -0.21 -12.47
N SER A 81 1.72 -0.33 -12.14
CA SER A 81 2.18 -0.75 -10.81
C SER A 81 2.06 0.36 -9.78
N ILE A 82 2.10 -0.03 -8.51
CA ILE A 82 2.28 0.91 -7.41
C ILE A 82 3.76 0.96 -7.04
N VAL A 83 4.34 2.15 -7.07
CA VAL A 83 5.68 2.44 -6.58
C VAL A 83 5.63 2.59 -5.06
N LEU A 84 6.36 1.71 -4.37
CA LEU A 84 6.49 1.74 -2.92
C LEU A 84 7.94 2.06 -2.56
N ILE A 85 8.18 3.18 -1.88
CA ILE A 85 9.52 3.57 -1.43
C ILE A 85 9.57 3.53 0.09
N ARG A 86 10.58 2.86 0.65
CA ARG A 86 10.73 2.65 2.09
C ARG A 86 12.13 2.95 2.60
N HIS A 87 12.25 3.34 3.86
CA HIS A 87 13.53 3.27 4.55
C HIS A 87 13.93 1.82 4.80
N GLU A 88 15.24 1.53 4.86
CA GLU A 88 15.72 0.16 5.17
C GLU A 88 15.18 -0.34 6.52
N THR A 89 15.03 0.57 7.49
CA THR A 89 14.53 0.23 8.83
C THR A 89 13.08 -0.25 8.83
N ALA A 90 12.28 0.10 7.82
CA ALA A 90 10.90 -0.41 7.68
C ALA A 90 10.89 -1.94 7.52
N PHE A 91 11.92 -2.54 6.94
CA PHE A 91 11.94 -3.99 6.74
C PHE A 91 12.24 -4.79 8.02
N GLN A 92 12.49 -4.12 9.16
CA GLN A 92 12.74 -4.76 10.45
C GLN A 92 11.45 -5.03 11.24
N ASN A 93 10.40 -4.25 11.03
CA ASN A 93 9.09 -4.43 11.67
C ASN A 93 8.02 -4.84 10.64
N LEU A 94 8.23 -6.01 10.03
CA LEU A 94 7.48 -6.47 8.87
C LEU A 94 5.96 -6.40 9.04
N SER A 95 5.42 -6.81 10.18
CA SER A 95 3.97 -6.82 10.38
C SER A 95 3.38 -5.41 10.30
N PHE A 96 3.93 -4.47 11.07
CA PHE A 96 3.45 -3.09 11.10
C PHE A 96 3.59 -2.42 9.73
N GLU A 97 4.76 -2.59 9.11
CA GLU A 97 5.12 -1.91 7.87
C GLU A 97 4.37 -2.49 6.65
N LEU A 98 4.02 -3.78 6.68
CA LEU A 98 3.08 -4.36 5.71
C LEU A 98 1.69 -3.74 5.87
N GLY A 99 1.23 -3.56 7.11
CA GLY A 99 -0.04 -2.87 7.37
C GLY A 99 -0.05 -1.45 6.84
N ALA A 100 1.01 -0.69 7.13
CA ALA A 100 1.20 0.67 6.63
C ALA A 100 1.27 0.70 5.09
N ALA A 101 2.01 -0.21 4.46
CA ALA A 101 2.07 -0.30 3.01
C ALA A 101 0.72 -0.62 2.36
N VAL A 102 -0.05 -1.56 2.91
CA VAL A 102 -1.39 -1.84 2.42
C VAL A 102 -2.29 -0.60 2.53
N ALA A 103 -2.23 0.14 3.64
CA ALA A 103 -2.98 1.39 3.80
C ALA A 103 -2.60 2.45 2.75
N GLU A 104 -1.30 2.64 2.51
CA GLU A 104 -0.82 3.59 1.49
C GLU A 104 -1.23 3.17 0.09
N ILE A 105 -1.10 1.89 -0.24
CA ILE A 105 -1.48 1.34 -1.54
C ILE A 105 -2.98 1.52 -1.78
N LEU A 106 -3.81 1.13 -0.81
CA LEU A 106 -5.24 1.29 -0.91
C LEU A 106 -5.60 2.78 -1.03
N SER A 107 -4.91 3.67 -0.30
CA SER A 107 -5.10 5.12 -0.44
C SER A 107 -4.71 5.61 -1.83
N ALA A 108 -3.58 5.17 -2.38
CA ALA A 108 -3.12 5.54 -3.71
C ALA A 108 -4.11 5.09 -4.80
N VAL A 109 -4.67 3.89 -4.67
CA VAL A 109 -5.74 3.40 -5.56
C VAL A 109 -7.00 4.25 -5.42
N MET A 110 -7.39 4.60 -4.20
CA MET A 110 -8.57 5.43 -3.94
C MET A 110 -8.40 6.86 -4.41
N GLU A 111 -7.21 7.46 -4.33
CA GLU A 111 -6.95 8.82 -4.81
C GLU A 111 -7.02 8.91 -6.34
N ARG A 112 -6.91 7.78 -7.06
CA ARG A 112 -7.19 7.71 -8.51
C ARG A 112 -8.69 7.65 -8.79
N ALA A 113 -9.47 7.04 -7.90
CA ALA A 113 -10.92 7.19 -7.91
C ALA A 113 -11.25 8.58 -7.33
N PHE A 114 -12.38 9.18 -7.71
CA PHE A 114 -12.72 10.50 -7.18
C PHE A 114 -13.10 10.42 -5.69
N THR A 115 -13.43 11.56 -5.05
CA THR A 115 -13.90 11.61 -3.65
C THR A 115 -14.90 10.49 -3.37
N PRO A 116 -14.57 9.53 -2.48
CA PRO A 116 -15.37 8.32 -2.38
C PRO A 116 -16.78 8.62 -1.88
N THR A 117 -17.76 8.14 -2.64
CA THR A 117 -19.14 8.00 -2.21
C THR A 117 -19.23 7.04 -1.01
N PRO A 118 -20.32 7.06 -0.24
CA PRO A 118 -20.53 6.11 0.87
C PRO A 118 -20.37 4.64 0.45
N ALA A 119 -20.83 4.28 -0.76
CA ALA A 119 -20.67 2.93 -1.30
C ALA A 119 -19.20 2.57 -1.59
N GLU A 120 -18.40 3.50 -2.10
CA GLU A 120 -16.97 3.29 -2.32
C GLU A 120 -16.19 3.17 -1.00
N ALA A 121 -16.63 3.89 0.05
CA ALA A 121 -16.07 3.73 1.39
C ALA A 121 -16.33 2.34 1.99
N GLU A 122 -17.50 1.74 1.73
CA GLU A 122 -17.82 0.36 2.12
C GLU A 122 -16.96 -0.67 1.35
N ILE A 123 -16.77 -0.47 0.04
CA ILE A 123 -15.89 -1.32 -0.77
C ILE A 123 -14.46 -1.26 -0.22
N PHE A 124 -13.97 -0.07 0.10
CA PHE A 124 -12.65 0.11 0.69
C PHE A 124 -12.52 -0.62 2.03
N ALA A 125 -13.53 -0.52 2.88
CA ALA A 125 -13.55 -1.23 4.15
C ALA A 125 -13.52 -2.75 3.95
N ALA A 126 -14.26 -3.27 2.97
CA ALA A 126 -14.23 -4.68 2.62
C ALA A 126 -12.85 -5.13 2.09
N LEU A 127 -12.20 -4.32 1.26
CA LEU A 127 -10.84 -4.61 0.76
C LEU A 127 -9.81 -4.66 1.90
N ALA A 128 -9.84 -3.69 2.81
CA ALA A 128 -8.97 -3.67 3.98
C ALA A 128 -9.24 -4.86 4.91
N GLN A 129 -10.50 -5.27 5.08
CA GLN A 129 -10.86 -6.48 5.83
C GLN A 129 -10.31 -7.75 5.16
N ASN A 130 -10.45 -7.88 3.83
CA ASN A 130 -9.88 -9.01 3.10
C ASN A 130 -8.35 -9.10 3.28
N CYS A 131 -7.66 -7.95 3.35
CA CYS A 131 -6.23 -7.92 3.64
C CYS A 131 -5.92 -8.43 5.06
N LEU A 132 -6.74 -8.05 6.06
CA LEU A 132 -6.61 -8.55 7.43
C LEU A 132 -6.81 -10.06 7.51
N ASP A 133 -7.81 -10.57 6.80
CA ASP A 133 -8.11 -12.01 6.74
C ASP A 133 -6.97 -12.78 6.07
N ALA A 134 -6.43 -12.27 4.95
CA ALA A 134 -5.27 -12.86 4.28
C ALA A 134 -4.04 -12.94 5.19
N VAL A 135 -3.79 -11.89 5.99
CA VAL A 135 -2.70 -11.91 6.99
C VAL A 135 -3.01 -12.87 8.13
N GLY A 136 -4.27 -12.99 8.54
CA GLY A 136 -4.73 -13.99 9.51
C GLY A 136 -4.38 -15.40 9.06
N ASP A 137 -4.78 -15.76 7.85
CA ASP A 137 -4.43 -17.04 7.24
C ASP A 137 -2.91 -17.20 7.21
N MET A 138 -2.14 -16.23 6.68
CA MET A 138 -0.68 -16.36 6.60
C MET A 138 0.02 -16.51 7.96
N ALA A 139 -0.45 -15.80 9.00
CA ALA A 139 0.14 -15.86 10.34
C ALA A 139 0.02 -17.25 10.96
N GLU A 140 -1.09 -17.96 10.69
CA GLU A 140 -1.29 -19.34 11.15
C GLU A 140 -0.29 -20.32 10.53
N TRP A 141 0.20 -20.04 9.32
CA TRP A 141 1.13 -20.94 8.60
C TRP A 141 2.61 -20.60 8.82
N GLU A 142 2.97 -19.32 9.02
CA GLU A 142 4.38 -18.89 9.00
C GLU A 142 4.90 -18.32 10.32
N GLY A 143 4.05 -17.97 11.30
CA GLY A 143 4.46 -17.50 12.64
C GLY A 143 5.30 -16.21 12.67
N ARG A 144 5.56 -15.59 11.52
CA ARG A 144 6.38 -14.37 11.36
C ARG A 144 5.54 -13.09 11.32
N LEU A 145 4.22 -13.22 11.23
CA LEU A 145 3.28 -12.11 11.16
C LEU A 145 2.41 -12.04 12.40
N SER A 146 2.19 -10.82 12.88
CA SER A 146 1.24 -10.52 13.94
C SER A 146 0.08 -9.75 13.33
N VAL A 147 -1.10 -10.39 13.27
CA VAL A 147 -2.34 -9.77 12.79
C VAL A 147 -2.62 -8.46 13.52
N ARG A 148 -2.41 -8.44 14.85
CA ARG A 148 -2.56 -7.24 15.67
C ARG A 148 -1.61 -6.13 15.21
N THR A 149 -0.32 -6.43 15.09
CA THR A 149 0.70 -5.43 14.74
C THR A 149 0.49 -4.91 13.31
N PHE A 150 0.09 -5.78 12.39
CA PHE A 150 -0.31 -5.41 11.03
C PHE A 150 -1.52 -4.46 11.04
N ARG A 151 -2.57 -4.81 11.78
CA ARG A 151 -3.75 -3.96 11.93
C ARG A 151 -3.40 -2.59 12.50
N ASP A 152 -2.51 -2.53 13.49
CA ASP A 152 -2.11 -1.27 14.11
C ASP A 152 -1.40 -0.36 13.08
N GLY A 153 -0.52 -0.90 12.23
CA GLY A 153 0.11 -0.16 11.13
C GLY A 153 -0.86 0.28 10.04
N LEU A 154 -1.79 -0.59 9.66
CA LEU A 154 -2.86 -0.28 8.70
C LEU A 154 -3.72 0.89 9.20
N MET A 155 -4.25 0.79 10.42
CA MET A 155 -5.14 1.79 11.01
C MET A 155 -4.45 3.14 11.22
N GLN A 156 -3.22 3.14 11.76
CA GLN A 156 -2.46 4.36 11.97
C GLN A 156 -2.26 5.12 10.66
N THR A 157 -1.92 4.42 9.59
CA THR A 157 -1.62 5.01 8.29
C THR A 157 -2.89 5.50 7.58
N LEU A 158 -3.98 4.73 7.65
CA LEU A 158 -5.29 5.17 7.12
C LEU A 158 -5.82 6.42 7.82
N MET A 159 -5.62 6.56 9.14
CA MET A 159 -6.04 7.75 9.89
C MET A 159 -5.23 8.99 9.54
N GLN A 160 -3.97 8.83 9.10
CA GLN A 160 -3.13 9.92 8.63
C GLN A 160 -3.47 10.34 7.18
N SER A 161 -4.09 9.44 6.41
CA SER A 161 -4.63 9.72 5.07
C SER A 161 -5.97 10.46 5.16
N GLY A 162 -5.97 11.74 4.81
CA GLY A 162 -7.19 12.56 4.79
C GLY A 162 -8.25 12.08 3.80
N ALA A 163 -7.88 11.33 2.76
CA ALA A 163 -8.79 10.77 1.76
C ALA A 163 -9.59 9.57 2.28
N CYS A 164 -9.05 8.84 3.26
CA CYS A 164 -9.61 7.58 3.74
C CYS A 164 -10.11 7.64 5.18
N ALA A 165 -10.15 8.82 5.82
CA ALA A 165 -10.54 8.95 7.22
C ALA A 165 -11.96 8.42 7.52
N SER A 166 -12.91 8.60 6.60
CA SER A 166 -14.26 8.04 6.69
C SER A 166 -14.28 6.51 6.56
N ALA A 167 -13.47 5.96 5.66
CA ALA A 167 -13.35 4.52 5.47
C ALA A 167 -12.59 3.84 6.62
N ALA A 168 -11.57 4.50 7.17
CA ALA A 168 -10.91 4.09 8.41
C ALA A 168 -11.91 4.04 9.58
N HIS A 169 -12.81 5.01 9.65
CA HIS A 169 -13.89 5.01 10.64
C HIS A 169 -14.88 3.85 10.43
N ALA A 170 -15.27 3.57 9.19
CA ALA A 170 -16.13 2.44 8.85
C ALA A 170 -15.47 1.09 9.18
N LEU A 171 -14.17 0.93 8.91
CA LEU A 171 -13.37 -0.22 9.34
C LEU A 171 -13.38 -0.36 10.86
N MET A 172 -13.13 0.72 11.60
CA MET A 172 -13.18 0.69 13.06
C MET A 172 -14.55 0.25 13.59
N GLN A 173 -15.65 0.73 13.02
CA GLN A 173 -17.01 0.34 13.41
C GLN A 173 -17.33 -1.12 13.04
N GLY A 174 -16.94 -1.54 11.83
CA GLY A 174 -17.09 -2.91 11.34
C GLY A 174 -16.32 -3.93 12.19
N LEU A 175 -15.15 -3.56 12.71
CA LEU A 175 -14.32 -4.41 13.57
C LEU A 175 -14.84 -4.53 15.01
N THR A 176 -15.58 -3.52 15.51
CA THR A 176 -16.26 -3.59 16.83
C THR A 176 -17.55 -4.40 16.80
N SER A 177 -18.10 -4.59 15.60
CA SER A 177 -19.19 -5.52 15.35
C SER A 177 -18.54 -6.89 15.12
N GLY A 178 -18.70 -7.85 16.02
CA GLY A 178 -18.06 -9.18 15.91
C GLY A 178 -18.25 -9.87 14.54
N PRO A 179 -17.51 -10.97 14.27
CA PRO A 179 -17.34 -11.54 12.93
C PRO A 179 -18.70 -11.76 12.27
N ARG A 180 -18.99 -11.01 11.19
CA ARG A 180 -20.15 -11.29 10.36
C ARG A 180 -19.84 -12.58 9.61
N HIS A 181 -20.70 -13.58 9.82
CA HIS A 181 -20.57 -14.91 9.25
C HIS A 181 -20.19 -14.86 7.76
N ARG A 182 -19.14 -15.64 7.45
CA ARG A 182 -18.74 -16.08 6.11
C ARG A 182 -19.95 -16.66 5.38
N GLY A 183 -20.48 -15.92 4.43
CA GLY A 183 -21.64 -16.33 3.65
C GLY A 183 -22.26 -15.12 2.98
N ASP A 184 -21.58 -14.55 1.99
CA ASP A 184 -22.19 -14.19 0.72
C ASP A 184 -21.10 -13.75 -0.25
N ASN A 185 -20.95 -14.55 -1.30
CA ASN A 185 -20.16 -14.23 -2.48
C ASN A 185 -20.68 -12.92 -3.08
N VAL A 186 -19.99 -11.81 -2.83
CA VAL A 186 -20.14 -10.62 -3.68
C VAL A 186 -19.37 -10.89 -4.97
N ILE A 187 -19.98 -11.62 -5.88
CA ILE A 187 -19.55 -11.63 -7.28
C ILE A 187 -20.01 -10.30 -7.87
N LEU A 188 -19.09 -9.35 -8.02
CA LEU A 188 -19.32 -8.17 -8.84
C LEU A 188 -19.33 -8.61 -10.32
N TYR A 189 -20.49 -9.05 -10.81
CA TYR A 189 -20.73 -9.12 -12.24
C TYR A 189 -20.85 -7.70 -12.78
N ALA A 190 -19.91 -7.31 -13.63
CA ALA A 190 -20.11 -6.24 -14.58
C ALA A 190 -21.32 -6.59 -15.46
N ALA A 191 -22.34 -5.73 -15.48
CA ALA A 191 -23.39 -5.82 -16.47
C ALA A 191 -22.86 -5.24 -17.80
N PRO A 192 -22.95 -5.97 -18.93
CA PRO A 192 -22.71 -5.39 -20.24
C PRO A 192 -23.99 -4.76 -20.77
N SER A 193 -23.89 -3.50 -21.22
CA SER A 193 -24.54 -2.86 -22.38
C SER A 193 -24.68 -1.36 -22.12
#